data_AF-T1G096-F1
#
_entry.id   AF-T1G096-F1
#
_cell.length_a   1.000
_cell.length_b   1.000
_cell.length_c   1.000
_cell.angle_alpha   90.00
_cell.angle_beta   90.00
_cell.angle_gamma   90.00
#
_symmetry.space_group_name_H-M   'P 1'
#
loop_
_entity.id
_entity.type
_entity.pdbx_description
1 polymer ?
#
loop_
_entity_poly.entity_id
_entity_poly.type
_entity_poly.pdbx_seq_one_letter_code
_entity_poly.pdbx_strand_id
1 'polypeptide(L)'
;LTRDEVGLGFTVAGGRGSTPYKANDQSIYISRISKGGAAEQEGSLRVGDKLVSVNGIDVTTVQHDEAVTLLTRTTGPILLIVTRSIDQEGMTPANFGQFTVFV
;
A
#
# COMPACT_ATOMS: atom_id res chain seq x y z
N LEU A 1 -8.52 -0.99 -8.36
CA LEU A 1 -9.30 -0.23 -7.32
C LEU A 1 -9.97 1.01 -7.93
N THR A 2 -11.24 1.31 -7.62
CA THR A 2 -11.93 2.51 -8.13
C THR A 2 -12.19 3.51 -7.00
N ARG A 3 -11.92 4.80 -7.24
CA ARG A 3 -12.13 5.88 -6.26
C ARG A 3 -13.63 6.14 -6.02
N ASP A 4 -14.03 6.36 -4.77
CA ASP A 4 -15.37 6.85 -4.40
C ASP A 4 -15.38 8.38 -4.17
N GLU A 5 -16.50 8.93 -3.66
CA GLU A 5 -16.64 10.36 -3.37
C GLU A 5 -15.67 10.88 -2.30
N VAL A 6 -15.17 10.00 -1.43
CA VAL A 6 -14.28 10.32 -0.29
C VAL A 6 -12.82 10.05 -0.65
N GLY A 7 -12.54 9.11 -1.56
CA GLY A 7 -11.20 8.83 -2.04
C GLY A 7 -10.95 7.35 -2.31
N LEU A 8 -9.70 6.91 -2.13
CA LEU A 8 -9.30 5.52 -2.34
C LEU A 8 -9.60 4.62 -1.12
N GLY A 9 -10.00 5.20 0.01
CA GLY A 9 -10.37 4.44 1.20
C GLY A 9 -9.18 3.86 2.00
N PHE A 10 -7.96 4.33 1.80
CA PHE A 10 -6.79 3.95 2.59
C PHE A 10 -5.82 5.13 2.81
N THR A 11 -4.91 5.00 3.76
CA THR A 11 -3.79 5.95 3.97
C THR A 11 -2.45 5.26 3.79
N VAL A 12 -1.42 6.04 3.47
CA VAL A 12 -0.04 5.55 3.35
C VAL A 12 0.88 6.14 4.41
N ALA A 13 1.94 5.42 4.76
CA ALA A 13 3.05 5.87 5.60
C ALA A 13 4.39 5.34 5.06
N GLY A 14 5.51 5.86 5.59
CA GLY A 14 6.84 5.56 5.04
C GLY A 14 7.11 6.29 3.72
N GLY A 15 8.12 5.85 2.99
CA GLY A 15 8.69 6.61 1.86
C GLY A 15 9.92 7.41 2.28
N ARG A 16 10.84 7.63 1.33
CA ARG A 16 12.04 8.46 1.59
C ARG A 16 11.65 9.85 2.09
N GLY A 17 12.40 10.35 3.06
CA GLY A 17 12.17 11.68 3.65
C GLY A 17 11.02 11.75 4.65
N SER A 18 10.42 10.62 5.05
CA SER A 18 9.36 10.54 6.05
C SER A 18 9.72 9.62 7.22
N THR A 19 8.85 9.57 8.23
CA THR A 19 9.01 8.58 9.31
C THR A 19 8.72 7.17 8.76
N PRO A 20 9.64 6.20 8.95
CA PRO A 20 9.44 4.83 8.46
C PRO A 20 8.21 4.17 9.07
N TYR A 21 7.48 3.39 8.27
CA TYR A 21 6.39 2.54 8.77
C TYR A 21 6.93 1.26 9.45
N LYS A 22 7.98 0.65 8.88
CA LYS A 22 8.74 -0.44 9.48
C LYS A 22 10.18 0.00 9.74
N ALA A 23 10.76 -0.45 10.86
CA ALA A 23 12.14 -0.15 11.18
C ALA A 23 13.07 -0.62 10.06
N ASN A 24 13.99 0.25 9.63
CA ASN A 24 14.94 0.00 8.55
C ASN A 24 14.32 -0.25 7.15
N ASP A 25 13.03 0.05 6.93
CA ASP A 25 12.42 0.03 5.59
C ASP A 25 11.83 1.41 5.24
N GLN A 26 12.32 2.01 4.16
CA GLN A 26 11.91 3.33 3.65
C GLN A 26 10.81 3.24 2.58
N SER A 27 10.16 2.11 2.42
CA SER A 27 9.11 1.91 1.42
C SER A 27 7.79 2.55 1.84
N ILE A 28 6.88 2.66 0.88
CA ILE A 28 5.50 3.10 1.11
C ILE A 28 4.66 1.90 1.57
N TYR A 29 3.89 2.09 2.65
CA TYR A 29 3.01 1.08 3.20
C TYR A 29 1.58 1.60 3.36
N ILE A 30 0.60 0.72 3.20
CA ILE A 30 -0.76 0.99 3.63
C ILE A 30 -0.81 0.99 5.16
N SER A 31 -1.06 2.15 5.75
CA SER A 31 -1.07 2.33 7.21
C SER A 31 -2.46 2.21 7.83
N ARG A 32 -3.51 2.40 7.03
CA ARG A 32 -4.91 2.29 7.46
C ARG A 32 -5.80 1.99 6.26
N ILE A 33 -6.85 1.21 6.50
CA ILE A 33 -7.99 1.08 5.59
C ILE A 33 -9.21 1.69 6.28
N SER A 34 -9.95 2.51 5.55
CA SER A 34 -11.15 3.19 6.03
C SER A 34 -12.35 2.27 5.94
N LYS A 35 -13.06 2.08 7.05
CA LYS A 35 -14.31 1.31 7.10
C LYS A 35 -15.34 1.90 6.14
N GLY A 36 -15.93 1.05 5.31
CA GLY A 36 -16.90 1.39 4.27
C GLY A 36 -16.31 2.11 3.07
N GLY A 37 -15.00 2.38 3.02
CA GLY A 37 -14.35 3.06 1.88
C GLY A 37 -14.03 2.12 0.73
N ALA A 38 -13.72 2.69 -0.43
CA ALA A 38 -13.42 1.93 -1.66
C ALA A 38 -12.45 0.75 -1.48
N ALA A 39 -11.32 0.94 -0.77
CA ALA A 39 -10.36 -0.15 -0.53
C ALA A 39 -10.91 -1.29 0.35
N GLU A 40 -11.74 -1.00 1.36
CA GLU A 40 -12.38 -2.06 2.16
C GLU A 40 -13.41 -2.83 1.35
N GLN A 41 -14.21 -2.11 0.55
CA GLN A 41 -15.25 -2.72 -0.30
C GLN A 41 -14.65 -3.61 -1.40
N GLU A 42 -13.51 -3.23 -1.96
CA GLU A 42 -12.77 -4.05 -2.92
C GLU A 42 -12.11 -5.27 -2.22
N GLY A 43 -11.56 -5.07 -1.02
CA GLY A 43 -11.23 -6.14 -0.08
C GLY A 43 -9.89 -6.86 -0.29
N SER A 44 -9.12 -6.54 -1.34
CA SER A 44 -7.83 -7.18 -1.58
C SER A 44 -6.68 -6.56 -0.78
N LEU A 45 -6.75 -5.24 -0.52
CA LEU A 45 -5.75 -4.48 0.23
C LEU A 45 -5.84 -4.73 1.73
N ARG A 46 -4.70 -4.69 2.41
CA ARG A 46 -4.60 -4.81 3.88
C ARG A 46 -3.63 -3.78 4.45
N VAL A 47 -3.86 -3.43 5.71
CA VAL A 47 -2.86 -2.68 6.50
C VAL A 47 -1.58 -3.51 6.56
N GLY A 48 -0.43 -2.86 6.36
CA GLY A 48 0.88 -3.49 6.29
C GLY A 48 1.31 -3.93 4.89
N ASP A 49 0.44 -3.83 3.88
CA ASP A 49 0.84 -4.04 2.50
C ASP A 49 1.86 -2.99 2.06
N LYS A 50 2.97 -3.46 1.47
CA LYS A 50 4.02 -2.63 0.89
C LYS A 50 3.67 -2.31 -0.54
N LEU A 51 3.59 -1.02 -0.87
CA LEU A 51 3.30 -0.57 -2.23
C LEU A 51 4.53 -0.72 -3.11
N VAL A 52 4.37 -1.41 -4.23
CA VAL A 52 5.43 -1.66 -5.23
C VAL A 52 5.21 -0.78 -6.46
N SER A 53 3.97 -0.69 -6.94
CA SER A 53 3.66 0.11 -8.12
C SER A 53 2.29 0.79 -8.03
N VAL A 54 2.21 1.98 -8.65
CA VAL A 54 0.97 2.73 -8.90
C VAL A 54 0.86 2.98 -10.40
N ASN A 55 -0.16 2.41 -11.04
CA ASN A 55 -0.38 2.51 -12.50
C ASN A 55 0.86 2.19 -13.34
N GLY A 56 1.64 1.18 -12.92
CA GLY A 56 2.85 0.74 -13.62
C GLY A 56 4.11 1.56 -13.28
N ILE A 57 4.00 2.64 -12.49
CA ILE A 57 5.17 3.38 -11.99
C ILE A 57 5.67 2.69 -10.74
N ASP A 58 6.95 2.32 -10.70
CA ASP A 58 7.59 1.76 -9.49
C ASP A 58 7.67 2.84 -8.39
N VAL A 59 7.22 2.48 -7.19
CA VAL A 59 7.22 3.36 -6.01
C VAL A 59 8.02 2.77 -4.85
N THR A 60 8.82 1.73 -5.10
CA THR A 60 9.56 1.02 -4.03
C THR A 60 10.61 1.90 -3.36
N THR A 61 11.08 2.92 -4.07
CA THR A 61 12.09 3.84 -3.58
C THR A 61 11.66 5.29 -3.70
N VAL A 62 10.39 5.67 -3.88
CA VAL A 62 10.06 7.10 -4.07
C VAL A 62 10.04 7.91 -2.76
N GLN A 63 10.00 9.24 -2.87
CA GLN A 63 9.69 10.10 -1.73
C GLN A 63 8.22 9.95 -1.33
N HIS A 64 7.90 10.23 -0.05
CA HIS A 64 6.54 10.12 0.45
C HIS A 64 5.54 10.99 -0.34
N ASP A 65 5.90 12.25 -0.60
CA ASP A 65 5.08 13.21 -1.33
C ASP A 65 4.85 12.82 -2.79
N GLU A 66 5.85 12.22 -3.43
CA GLU A 66 5.75 11.66 -4.77
C GLU A 66 4.74 10.50 -4.83
N ALA A 67 4.79 9.57 -3.88
CA ALA A 67 3.80 8.50 -3.78
C ALA A 67 2.38 9.04 -3.58
N VAL A 68 2.20 10.02 -2.69
CA VAL A 68 0.91 10.70 -2.46
C VAL A 68 0.43 11.38 -3.74
N THR A 69 1.33 12.02 -4.49
CA THR A 69 1.02 12.68 -5.75
C THR A 69 0.51 11.69 -6.80
N LEU A 70 1.14 10.53 -6.94
CA LEU A 70 0.70 9.48 -7.88
C LEU A 70 -0.69 8.92 -7.53
N LEU A 71 -0.94 8.67 -6.25
CA LEU A 71 -2.21 8.14 -5.75
C LEU A 71 -3.37 9.15 -5.89
N THR A 72 -3.09 10.44 -5.74
CA THR A 72 -4.11 11.50 -5.78
C THR A 72 -4.41 12.00 -7.20
N ARG A 73 -3.41 12.09 -8.08
CA ARG A 73 -3.58 12.63 -9.44
C ARG A 73 -4.26 11.69 -10.43
N THR A 74 -4.29 10.39 -10.13
CA THR A 74 -4.94 9.40 -11.00
C THR A 74 -6.44 9.70 -11.10
N THR A 75 -7.00 9.80 -12.30
CA THR A 75 -8.45 9.83 -12.54
C THR A 75 -8.92 8.45 -13.01
N GLY A 76 -10.08 7.98 -12.54
CA GLY A 76 -10.58 6.64 -12.85
C GLY A 76 -9.96 5.53 -11.98
N PRO A 77 -10.03 4.26 -12.44
CA PRO A 77 -9.46 3.13 -11.72
C PRO A 77 -7.94 3.27 -11.55
N ILE A 78 -7.46 2.89 -10.37
CA ILE A 78 -6.04 2.81 -10.04
C ILE A 78 -5.63 1.34 -9.99
N LEU A 79 -4.52 1.02 -10.66
CA LEU A 79 -3.88 -0.29 -10.60
C LEU A 79 -2.76 -0.24 -9.55
N LEU A 80 -2.85 -1.08 -8.53
CA LEU A 80 -1.84 -1.18 -7.49
C LEU A 80 -1.19 -2.55 -7.54
N ILE A 81 0.14 -2.56 -7.41
CA ILE A 81 0.90 -3.77 -7.11
C ILE A 81 1.41 -3.61 -5.69
N VAL A 82 1.04 -4.53 -4.81
CA VAL A 82 1.53 -4.56 -3.43
C VAL A 82 2.19 -5.90 -3.13
N THR A 83 3.10 -5.88 -2.17
CA THR A 83 3.62 -7.11 -1.56
C THR A 83 3.19 -7.19 -0.11
N ARG A 84 2.76 -8.39 0.29
CA ARG A 84 2.36 -8.67 1.66
C ARG A 84 3.41 -9.55 2.32
N SER A 85 4.05 -9.01 3.34
CA SER A 85 4.81 -9.81 4.31
C SER A 85 3.85 -10.27 5.38
N ILE A 86 3.81 -11.57 5.67
CA ILE A 86 3.20 -12.05 6.90
C ILE A 86 4.15 -11.70 8.06
N ASP A 87 3.92 -10.54 8.68
CA ASP A 87 4.63 -10.17 9.89
C ASP A 87 4.33 -11.23 10.96
N GLN A 88 5.37 -11.90 11.43
CA GLN A 88 5.27 -13.01 12.37
C GLN A 88 4.94 -12.50 13.78
N GLU A 89 3.71 -12.08 14.04
CA GLU A 89 3.17 -12.22 15.38
C GLU A 89 2.65 -13.65 15.53
N GLY A 90 3.58 -14.60 15.75
CA GLY A 90 3.27 -15.94 16.26
C GLY A 90 3.32 -17.16 15.31
N MET A 91 4.20 -17.22 14.30
CA MET A 91 4.36 -18.45 13.49
C MET A 91 5.82 -18.85 13.24
N THR A 92 6.07 -20.15 13.19
CA THR A 92 7.39 -20.81 13.03
C THR A 92 8.04 -20.58 11.64
N PRO A 93 9.36 -20.83 11.47
CA PRO A 93 10.16 -20.52 10.27
C PRO A 93 9.72 -21.14 8.93
N ALA A 94 8.65 -21.94 8.89
CA ALA A 94 8.29 -22.75 7.73
C ALA A 94 7.38 -22.05 6.69
N ASN A 95 6.84 -20.86 6.98
CA ASN A 95 5.83 -20.20 6.14
C ASN A 95 6.30 -18.87 5.52
N PHE A 96 7.53 -18.77 5.02
CA PHE A 96 7.95 -17.57 4.29
C PHE A 96 7.25 -17.49 2.92
N GLY A 97 6.16 -16.73 2.84
CA GLY A 97 5.48 -16.41 1.58
C GLY A 97 5.24 -14.92 1.47
N GLN A 98 6.07 -14.22 0.67
CA GLN A 98 5.71 -12.90 0.14
C GLN A 98 4.82 -13.16 -1.08
N PHE A 99 3.60 -12.63 -1.06
CA PHE A 99 2.70 -12.72 -2.21
C PHE A 99 2.46 -11.32 -2.78
N THR A 100 2.41 -11.24 -4.11
CA THR A 100 2.03 -10.02 -4.83
C THR A 100 0.52 -10.00 -4.99
N VAL A 101 -0.12 -8.94 -4.52
CA VAL A 101 -1.55 -8.70 -4.75
C VAL A 101 -1.68 -7.64 -5.84
N PHE A 102 -2.45 -7.96 -6.87
CA PHE A 102 -2.80 -7.05 -7.96
C PHE A 102 -4.22 -6.53 -7.73
N VAL A 103 -4.39 -5.21 -7.76
CA VAL A 103 -5.66 -4.53 -7.42
C VAL A 103 -6.03 -3.49 -8.44
#